data_AF-A0A8H8A0Q2-F1
#
_entry.id   AF-A0A8H8A0Q2-F1
#
_cell.length_a   1.000
_cell.length_b   1.000
_cell.length_c   1.000
_cell.angle_alpha   90.00
_cell.angle_beta   90.00
_cell.angle_gamma   90.00
#
_symmetry.space_group_name_H-M   'P 1'
#
loop_
_entity.id
_entity.type
_entity.pdbx_description
1 polymer ?
#
loop_
_entity_poly.entity_id
_entity_poly.type
_entity_poly.pdbx_seq_one_letter_code
_entity_poly.pdbx_strand_id
1 'polypeptide(L)'
;MQQEARSIVIYEDVPSRHYAWNEIKRHNRVDDCWVVLAGTVCDVTSFLSRHPGGPGSILAHAGTDATSVFHDIHSLSAQMLSRSYAIGHAGTAMSQTPHVGKREKHPRRTPDGHRILLSQHKWMKARLIKREKLTHNVRRFTFELESRKGRLWLPWGKHLDLAVVVGEKRMVVRPFTPVAPILPEEDNGTFSLVVKIYFPTNEHLGGEMTMILESMKPGDAVLYRGPNGHVFYSGQGIFCAMGHFLHCRKINFVVGGTGMTPALAVSKAILFAEEVGHDETEEHDPETETESNLPHEDSEESTLQSGTESEGSPRGSDSREKV
;
A
#
# COMPACT_ATOMS: atom_id res chain seq x y z
N MET A 1 9.00 -30.25 30.41
CA MET A 1 9.77 -29.02 30.14
C MET A 1 8.79 -28.01 29.55
N GLN A 2 8.19 -27.17 30.40
CA GLN A 2 7.22 -26.15 29.99
C GLN A 2 8.00 -24.96 29.40
N GLN A 3 7.66 -24.57 28.17
CA GLN A 3 8.23 -23.40 27.53
C GLN A 3 7.33 -22.20 27.86
N GLU A 4 7.85 -21.27 28.64
CA GLU A 4 7.17 -20.06 29.06
C GLU A 4 6.80 -19.18 27.86
N ALA A 5 5.54 -18.76 27.81
CA ALA A 5 5.06 -17.74 26.88
C ALA A 5 5.74 -16.40 27.23
N ARG A 6 6.71 -15.98 26.42
CA ARG A 6 7.30 -14.65 26.53
C ARG A 6 6.34 -13.63 25.94
N SER A 7 5.82 -12.76 26.81
CA SER A 7 5.03 -11.58 26.49
C SER A 7 5.74 -10.69 25.48
N ILE A 8 5.02 -10.29 24.43
CA ILE A 8 5.48 -9.35 23.41
C ILE A 8 5.57 -7.95 24.04
N VAL A 9 6.76 -7.35 23.99
CA VAL A 9 6.98 -5.94 24.32
C VAL A 9 7.03 -5.15 23.01
N ILE A 10 6.15 -4.15 22.89
CA ILE A 10 6.01 -3.23 21.76
C ILE A 10 7.03 -2.10 21.92
N TYR A 11 7.76 -1.75 20.87
CA TYR A 11 8.53 -0.50 20.81
C TYR A 11 8.19 0.24 19.51
N GLU A 12 7.43 1.32 19.65
CA GLU A 12 7.60 2.61 18.96
C GLU A 12 7.04 3.67 19.93
N ASP A 13 7.66 4.84 20.00
CA ASP A 13 7.63 5.83 21.11
C ASP A 13 6.28 6.57 21.28
N VAL A 14 5.16 5.86 21.13
CA VAL A 14 3.86 6.29 21.64
C VAL A 14 3.92 6.13 23.15
N PRO A 15 3.63 7.19 23.93
CA PRO A 15 3.60 7.07 25.38
C PRO A 15 2.74 5.87 25.79
N SER A 16 3.23 5.01 26.68
CA SER A 16 2.54 3.79 27.14
C SER A 16 1.26 4.07 27.96
N ARG A 17 0.80 5.32 27.95
CA ARG A 17 -0.37 5.82 28.64
C ARG A 17 -1.63 5.33 27.94
N HIS A 18 -2.62 4.94 28.74
CA HIS A 18 -3.92 4.50 28.26
C HIS A 18 -5.00 5.46 28.76
N TYR A 19 -5.90 5.87 27.87
CA TYR A 19 -6.99 6.80 28.16
C TYR A 19 -8.33 6.10 28.13
N ALA A 20 -9.20 6.38 29.10
CA ALA A 20 -10.55 5.84 29.11
C ALA A 20 -11.41 6.54 28.04
N TRP A 21 -12.35 5.83 27.42
CA TRP A 21 -13.27 6.45 26.44
C TRP A 21 -14.08 7.63 27.02
N ASN A 22 -14.40 7.59 28.32
CA ASN A 22 -15.10 8.70 28.99
C ASN A 22 -14.22 9.95 29.15
N GLU A 23 -12.90 9.80 29.10
CA GLU A 23 -11.94 10.91 29.08
C GLU A 23 -11.79 11.41 27.64
N ILE A 24 -11.48 10.51 26.69
CA ILE A 24 -11.34 10.83 25.25
C ILE A 24 -12.53 11.64 24.72
N LYS A 25 -13.77 11.25 25.06
CA LYS A 25 -15.00 11.94 24.62
C LYS A 25 -15.10 13.41 25.06
N ARG A 26 -14.36 13.84 26.07
CA ARG A 26 -14.36 15.23 26.56
C ARG A 26 -13.52 16.16 25.70
N HIS A 27 -12.53 15.62 24.99
CA HIS A 27 -11.62 16.35 24.12
C HIS A 27 -12.24 16.52 22.72
N ASN A 28 -13.32 17.31 22.67
CA ASN A 28 -14.18 17.45 21.49
C ASN A 28 -14.40 18.91 21.02
N ARG A 29 -13.48 19.82 21.34
CA ARG A 29 -13.60 21.26 21.08
C ARG A 29 -12.43 21.76 20.23
N VAL A 30 -12.55 22.96 19.67
CA VAL A 30 -11.53 23.55 18.78
C VAL A 30 -10.19 23.82 19.48
N ASP A 31 -10.22 24.07 20.78
CA ASP A 31 -9.09 24.31 21.66
C ASP A 31 -8.65 23.05 22.44
N ASP A 32 -9.33 21.92 22.23
CA ASP A 32 -9.10 20.65 22.91
C ASP A 32 -9.71 19.49 22.10
N CYS A 33 -8.97 18.97 21.12
CA CYS A 33 -9.47 18.05 20.10
C CYS A 33 -8.61 16.79 20.00
N TRP A 34 -9.14 15.67 20.49
CA TRP A 34 -8.53 14.36 20.33
C TRP A 34 -9.30 13.51 19.34
N VAL A 35 -8.61 12.60 18.65
CA VAL A 35 -9.21 11.56 17.82
C VAL A 35 -8.54 10.23 18.09
N VAL A 36 -9.27 9.13 17.91
CA VAL A 36 -8.69 7.78 17.97
C VAL A 36 -8.46 7.27 16.56
N LEU A 37 -7.22 6.91 16.26
CA LEU A 37 -6.77 6.34 14.99
C LEU A 37 -6.08 5.02 15.27
N ALA A 38 -6.62 3.91 14.77
CA ALA A 38 -6.10 2.58 14.95
C ALA A 38 -5.91 2.15 16.43
N GLY A 39 -6.70 2.73 17.34
CA GLY A 39 -6.56 2.53 18.79
C GLY A 39 -5.53 3.44 19.47
N THR A 40 -4.83 4.29 18.71
CA THR A 40 -3.96 5.35 19.24
C THR A 40 -4.75 6.62 19.44
N VAL A 41 -4.60 7.25 20.60
CA VAL A 41 -5.17 8.58 20.89
C VAL A 41 -4.21 9.63 20.35
N CYS A 42 -4.70 10.49 19.48
CA CYS A 42 -3.94 11.59 18.90
C CYS A 42 -4.51 12.93 19.35
N ASP A 43 -3.67 13.79 19.93
CA ASP A 43 -4.01 15.18 20.19
C ASP A 43 -3.70 16.03 18.96
N VAL A 44 -4.74 16.34 18.20
CA VAL A 44 -4.63 17.06 16.92
C VAL A 44 -5.00 18.54 17.06
N THR A 45 -5.12 19.05 18.30
CA THR A 45 -5.55 20.43 18.59
C THR A 45 -4.69 21.46 17.84
N SER A 46 -3.37 21.31 17.89
CA SER A 46 -2.43 22.22 17.21
C SER A 46 -2.40 22.06 15.68
N PHE A 47 -2.95 20.97 15.16
CA PHE A 47 -2.99 20.67 13.73
C PHE A 47 -4.27 21.16 13.06
N LEU A 48 -5.36 21.40 13.81
CA LEU A 48 -6.67 21.77 13.27
C LEU A 48 -6.62 22.93 12.24
N SER A 49 -5.85 23.98 12.54
CA SER A 49 -5.70 25.16 11.68
C SER A 49 -4.86 24.91 10.42
N ARG A 50 -4.06 23.84 10.42
CA ARG A 50 -3.14 23.45 9.35
C ARG A 50 -3.70 22.31 8.49
N HIS A 51 -4.84 21.74 8.87
CA HIS A 51 -5.44 20.63 8.16
C HIS A 51 -5.96 21.06 6.77
N PRO A 52 -5.47 20.47 5.66
CA PRO A 52 -5.88 20.87 4.31
C PRO A 52 -7.39 20.75 4.03
N GLY A 53 -8.08 19.84 4.72
CA GLY A 53 -9.53 19.68 4.65
C GLY A 53 -10.32 20.63 5.59
N GLY A 54 -9.63 21.57 6.24
CA GLY A 54 -10.19 22.49 7.23
C GLY A 54 -10.41 21.86 8.62
N PRO A 55 -10.47 22.69 9.69
CA PRO A 55 -10.62 22.21 11.07
C PRO A 55 -11.96 21.50 11.32
N GLY A 56 -13.04 21.95 10.67
CA GLY A 56 -14.38 21.37 10.82
C GLY A 56 -14.46 19.88 10.48
N SER A 57 -13.63 19.42 9.54
CA SER A 57 -13.58 18.03 9.10
C SER A 57 -13.03 17.09 10.16
N ILE A 58 -12.08 17.56 10.99
CA ILE A 58 -11.57 16.81 12.14
C ILE A 58 -12.52 16.94 13.32
N LEU A 59 -13.04 18.15 13.57
CA LEU A 59 -13.93 18.42 14.70
C LEU A 59 -15.22 17.60 14.68
N ALA A 60 -15.72 17.24 13.49
CA ALA A 60 -16.87 16.33 13.34
C ALA A 60 -16.64 14.94 13.98
N HIS A 61 -15.39 14.57 14.22
CA HIS A 61 -14.97 13.29 14.79
C HIS A 61 -14.22 13.45 16.13
N ALA A 62 -14.19 14.65 16.71
CA ALA A 62 -13.46 14.90 17.94
C ALA A 62 -14.06 14.12 19.12
N GLY A 63 -13.20 13.51 19.93
CA GLY A 63 -13.54 12.60 21.00
C GLY A 63 -14.07 11.22 20.56
N THR A 64 -13.88 10.83 19.30
CA THR A 64 -14.39 9.57 18.74
C THR A 64 -13.31 8.74 18.01
N ASP A 65 -13.66 7.51 17.64
CA ASP A 65 -12.87 6.69 16.72
C ASP A 65 -13.06 7.18 15.27
N ALA A 66 -12.01 7.80 14.73
CA ALA A 66 -11.97 8.34 13.38
C ALA A 66 -11.22 7.41 12.40
N THR A 67 -10.78 6.22 12.85
CA THR A 67 -9.87 5.33 12.10
C THR A 67 -10.33 5.08 10.67
N SER A 68 -11.59 4.69 10.51
CA SER A 68 -12.13 4.36 9.18
C SER A 68 -12.16 5.59 8.28
N VAL A 69 -12.65 6.73 8.78
CA VAL A 69 -12.77 7.95 7.98
C VAL A 69 -11.39 8.50 7.62
N PHE A 70 -10.45 8.47 8.57
CA PHE A 70 -9.09 8.93 8.38
C PHE A 70 -8.36 8.10 7.33
N HIS A 71 -8.41 6.77 7.43
CA HIS A 71 -7.75 5.85 6.50
C HIS A 71 -8.31 5.94 5.07
N ASP A 72 -9.60 6.24 4.93
CA ASP A 72 -10.26 6.29 3.62
C ASP A 72 -9.90 7.53 2.78
N ILE A 73 -9.36 8.59 3.40
CA ILE A 73 -9.16 9.90 2.76
C ILE A 73 -7.75 10.47 2.87
N HIS A 74 -6.88 9.91 3.72
CA HIS A 74 -5.53 10.43 3.95
C HIS A 74 -4.45 9.55 3.30
N SER A 75 -3.53 10.20 2.58
CA SER A 75 -2.33 9.58 2.00
C SER A 75 -1.43 8.97 3.06
N LEU A 76 -0.52 8.09 2.65
CA LEU A 76 0.48 7.50 3.55
C LEU A 76 1.26 8.57 4.33
N SER A 77 1.66 9.66 3.68
CA SER A 77 2.34 10.79 4.34
C SER A 77 1.50 11.46 5.42
N ALA A 78 0.18 11.60 5.22
CA ALA A 78 -0.73 12.13 6.23
C ALA A 78 -0.94 11.12 7.39
N GLN A 79 -0.91 9.82 7.10
CA GLN A 79 -0.92 8.79 8.13
C GLN A 79 0.37 8.81 8.97
N MET A 80 1.53 9.00 8.36
CA MET A 80 2.79 9.17 9.09
C MET A 80 2.78 10.44 9.94
N LEU A 81 2.30 11.56 9.39
CA LEU A 81 2.15 12.82 10.12
C LEU A 81 1.22 12.66 11.34
N SER A 82 0.16 11.86 11.26
CA SER A 82 -0.73 11.65 12.41
C SER A 82 -0.03 11.03 13.63
N ARG A 83 1.09 10.31 13.41
CA ARG A 83 1.86 9.69 14.49
C ARG A 83 2.58 10.72 15.36
N SER A 84 2.97 11.88 14.82
CA SER A 84 3.61 12.95 15.61
C SER A 84 2.67 13.60 16.62
N TYR A 85 1.37 13.29 16.54
CA TYR A 85 0.34 13.78 17.44
C TYR A 85 -0.12 12.69 18.44
N ALA A 86 0.50 11.50 18.42
CA ALA A 86 0.13 10.39 19.29
C ALA A 86 0.50 10.69 20.75
N ILE A 87 -0.47 10.52 21.67
CA ILE A 87 -0.30 10.78 23.10
C ILE A 87 -0.54 9.56 23.99
N GLY A 88 -0.95 8.43 23.40
CA GLY A 88 -1.16 7.15 24.08
C GLY A 88 -2.21 6.28 23.38
N HIS A 89 -2.83 5.36 24.12
CA HIS A 89 -3.74 4.35 23.58
C HIS A 89 -5.15 4.44 24.17
N ALA A 90 -6.17 4.07 23.40
CA ALA A 90 -7.55 4.02 23.87
C ALA A 90 -7.80 2.74 24.70
N GLY A 91 -8.48 2.88 25.84
CA GLY A 91 -8.82 1.76 26.73
C GLY A 91 -9.84 0.78 26.12
N THR A 92 -9.75 -0.49 26.50
CA THR A 92 -10.47 -1.65 25.92
C THR A 92 -11.97 -1.78 26.28
N ALA A 93 -12.61 -0.76 26.83
CA ALA A 93 -14.04 -0.82 27.11
C ALA A 93 -14.83 -0.70 25.78
N MET A 94 -15.50 -1.80 25.39
CA MET A 94 -16.35 -1.93 24.20
C MET A 94 -17.30 -0.73 24.05
N SER A 95 -17.04 0.16 23.08
CA SER A 95 -17.97 1.24 22.75
C SER A 95 -19.03 0.70 21.80
N GLN A 96 -20.24 0.57 22.33
CA GLN A 96 -21.48 0.51 21.57
C GLN A 96 -21.52 1.68 20.58
N THR A 97 -21.82 1.37 19.32
CA THR A 97 -21.96 2.35 18.24
C THR A 97 -23.29 3.11 18.36
N PRO A 98 -23.29 4.42 18.07
CA PRO A 98 -24.45 5.05 17.45
C PRO A 98 -24.16 5.44 16.00
N HIS A 99 -25.22 5.34 15.20
CA HIS A 99 -25.32 5.41 13.76
C HIS A 99 -24.71 6.63 13.04
N VAL A 100 -24.01 6.31 11.93
CA VAL A 100 -24.24 6.76 10.54
C VAL A 100 -24.53 8.26 10.33
N GLY A 101 -23.46 9.04 10.15
CA GLY A 101 -23.46 10.28 9.35
C GLY A 101 -23.16 9.98 7.87
N LYS A 102 -23.75 10.75 6.96
CA LYS A 102 -23.75 10.54 5.50
C LYS A 102 -22.34 10.26 4.93
N ARG A 103 -22.18 9.12 4.24
CA ARG A 103 -21.00 8.72 3.45
C ARG A 103 -20.62 9.78 2.40
N GLU A 104 -19.54 10.51 2.63
CA GLU A 104 -18.77 11.14 1.55
C GLU A 104 -17.66 10.20 1.05
N LYS A 105 -17.36 10.31 -0.25
CA LYS A 105 -16.88 9.21 -1.10
C LYS A 105 -15.34 9.12 -1.12
N HIS A 106 -14.81 7.90 -1.03
CA HIS A 106 -13.40 7.54 -1.28
C HIS A 106 -12.81 8.26 -2.51
N PRO A 107 -11.48 8.44 -2.58
CA PRO A 107 -10.81 8.94 -3.78
C PRO A 107 -11.26 8.12 -4.98
N ARG A 108 -11.87 8.80 -5.95
CA ARG A 108 -12.36 8.15 -7.16
C ARG A 108 -11.24 7.87 -8.17
N ARG A 109 -9.99 8.25 -7.84
CA ARG A 109 -8.86 8.22 -8.76
C ARG A 109 -7.56 7.75 -8.09
N THR A 110 -6.70 7.12 -8.88
CA THR A 110 -5.33 6.71 -8.56
C THR A 110 -4.36 7.90 -8.62
N PRO A 111 -3.11 7.79 -8.11
CA PRO A 111 -2.12 8.88 -8.15
C PRO A 111 -1.83 9.43 -9.55
N ASP A 112 -1.84 8.57 -10.56
CA ASP A 112 -1.73 8.91 -12.00
C ASP A 112 -3.05 9.43 -12.61
N GLY A 113 -4.07 9.69 -11.79
CA GLY A 113 -5.32 10.35 -12.19
C GLY A 113 -6.38 9.44 -12.83
N HIS A 114 -6.14 8.13 -12.92
CA HIS A 114 -7.10 7.17 -13.48
C HIS A 114 -8.24 6.84 -12.53
N ARG A 115 -9.43 6.53 -13.04
CA ARG A 115 -10.60 6.25 -12.19
C ARG A 115 -10.50 4.86 -11.54
N ILE A 116 -10.67 4.78 -10.22
CA ILE A 116 -10.77 3.50 -9.50
C ILE A 116 -12.16 2.91 -9.75
N LEU A 117 -12.22 1.65 -10.18
CA LEU A 117 -13.49 0.99 -10.54
C LEU A 117 -14.09 0.13 -9.42
N LEU A 118 -13.30 -0.21 -8.40
CA LEU A 118 -13.77 -1.06 -7.31
C LEU A 118 -14.92 -0.42 -6.54
N SER A 119 -15.92 -1.24 -6.24
CA SER A 119 -17.04 -0.91 -5.37
C SER A 119 -17.46 -2.14 -4.59
N GLN A 120 -17.59 -2.01 -3.26
CA GLN A 120 -18.04 -3.11 -2.40
C GLN A 120 -19.51 -3.46 -2.61
N HIS A 121 -20.32 -2.48 -2.99
CA HIS A 121 -21.78 -2.60 -3.03
C HIS A 121 -22.34 -2.71 -4.46
N LYS A 122 -21.51 -2.43 -5.48
CA LYS A 122 -21.92 -2.43 -6.88
C LYS A 122 -21.17 -3.50 -7.66
N TRP A 123 -21.93 -4.37 -8.32
CA TRP A 123 -21.40 -5.30 -9.30
C TRP A 123 -20.99 -4.56 -10.58
N MET A 124 -19.76 -4.80 -10.99
CA MET A 124 -19.16 -4.28 -12.22
C MET A 124 -18.89 -5.45 -13.16
N LYS A 125 -18.88 -5.22 -14.47
CA LYS A 125 -18.61 -6.26 -15.46
C LYS A 125 -17.14 -6.22 -15.89
N ALA A 126 -16.57 -7.39 -16.10
CA ALA A 126 -15.27 -7.57 -16.73
C ALA A 126 -15.36 -8.67 -17.78
N ARG A 127 -14.70 -8.47 -18.91
CA ARG A 127 -14.77 -9.37 -20.07
C ARG A 127 -13.52 -10.24 -20.12
N LEU A 128 -13.69 -11.55 -20.27
CA LEU A 128 -12.59 -12.47 -20.47
C LEU A 128 -11.92 -12.14 -21.82
N ILE A 129 -10.64 -11.80 -21.81
CA ILE A 129 -9.87 -11.53 -23.02
C ILE A 129 -8.85 -12.61 -23.32
N LYS A 130 -8.40 -13.35 -22.29
CA LYS A 130 -7.39 -14.40 -22.44
C LYS A 130 -7.63 -15.52 -21.44
N ARG A 131 -7.50 -16.76 -21.92
CA ARG A 131 -7.50 -17.97 -21.09
C ARG A 131 -6.29 -18.83 -21.45
N GLU A 132 -5.45 -19.12 -20.48
CA GLU A 132 -4.21 -19.86 -20.67
C GLU A 132 -4.22 -21.13 -19.82
N LYS A 133 -3.86 -22.27 -20.43
CA LYS A 133 -3.63 -23.51 -19.70
C LYS A 133 -2.21 -23.49 -19.14
N LEU A 134 -2.08 -23.51 -17.81
CA LEU A 134 -0.78 -23.57 -17.14
C LEU A 134 -0.38 -25.02 -16.83
N THR A 135 -1.33 -25.83 -16.36
CA THR A 135 -1.14 -27.27 -16.12
C THR A 135 -2.38 -28.04 -16.53
N HIS A 136 -2.44 -29.36 -16.26
CA HIS A 136 -3.64 -30.16 -16.51
C HIS A 136 -4.88 -29.63 -15.75
N ASN A 137 -4.70 -29.03 -14.57
CA ASN A 137 -5.79 -28.51 -13.74
C ASN A 137 -5.67 -27.02 -13.35
N VAL A 138 -4.69 -26.25 -13.83
CA VAL A 138 -4.54 -24.83 -13.49
C VAL A 138 -4.62 -23.94 -14.72
N ARG A 139 -5.41 -22.86 -14.63
CA ARG A 139 -5.66 -21.88 -15.70
C ARG A 139 -5.28 -20.48 -15.22
N ARG A 140 -4.87 -19.65 -16.17
CA ARG A 140 -4.86 -18.19 -16.01
C ARG A 140 -6.01 -17.60 -16.81
N PHE A 141 -6.83 -16.77 -16.18
CA PHE A 141 -7.90 -16.01 -16.81
C PHE A 141 -7.58 -14.53 -16.70
N THR A 142 -7.47 -13.82 -17.81
CA THR A 142 -7.26 -12.38 -17.84
C THR A 142 -8.54 -11.69 -18.30
N PHE A 143 -9.04 -10.80 -17.47
CA PHE A 143 -10.25 -10.04 -17.69
C PHE A 143 -9.93 -8.57 -17.94
N GLU A 144 -10.53 -7.99 -18.96
CA GLU A 144 -10.52 -6.56 -19.26
C GLU A 144 -11.67 -5.88 -18.50
N LEU A 145 -11.35 -4.79 -17.80
CA LEU A 145 -12.35 -3.95 -17.16
C LEU A 145 -13.17 -3.20 -18.23
N GLU A 146 -14.47 -2.96 -18.01
CA GLU A 146 -15.32 -2.21 -18.96
C GLU A 146 -14.84 -0.77 -19.28
N SER A 147 -13.89 -0.24 -18.50
CA SER A 147 -13.38 1.12 -18.65
C SER A 147 -11.90 1.09 -19.02
N ARG A 148 -11.57 1.44 -20.27
CA ARG A 148 -10.17 1.54 -20.78
C ARG A 148 -9.27 2.51 -20.00
N LYS A 149 -9.86 3.47 -19.26
CA LYS A 149 -9.13 4.42 -18.40
C LYS A 149 -9.25 4.08 -16.92
N GLY A 150 -9.93 3.00 -16.57
CA GLY A 150 -10.15 2.60 -15.19
C GLY A 150 -9.02 1.71 -14.69
N ARG A 151 -8.80 1.74 -13.38
CA ARG A 151 -7.84 0.89 -12.68
C ARG A 151 -8.60 -0.01 -11.71
N LEU A 152 -8.07 -1.22 -11.49
CA LEU A 152 -8.57 -2.08 -10.45
C LEU A 152 -8.20 -1.50 -9.09
N TRP A 153 -6.92 -1.20 -8.88
CA TRP A 153 -6.39 -0.63 -7.63
C TRP A 153 -6.85 -1.37 -6.37
N LEU A 154 -6.62 -2.68 -6.33
CA LEU A 154 -6.99 -3.54 -5.21
C LEU A 154 -5.96 -3.39 -4.07
N PRO A 155 -6.37 -2.99 -2.84
CA PRO A 155 -5.42 -2.91 -1.72
C PRO A 155 -4.81 -4.27 -1.39
N TRP A 156 -3.50 -4.29 -1.08
CA TRP A 156 -2.74 -5.51 -0.85
C TRP A 156 -3.30 -6.31 0.33
N GLY A 157 -3.59 -7.59 0.13
CA GLY A 157 -4.25 -8.46 1.13
C GLY A 157 -5.78 -8.51 1.05
N LYS A 158 -6.40 -7.63 0.25
CA LYS A 158 -7.83 -7.73 -0.11
C LYS A 158 -8.04 -8.66 -1.30
N HIS A 159 -9.29 -9.04 -1.52
CA HIS A 159 -9.73 -9.86 -2.65
C HIS A 159 -10.99 -9.28 -3.33
N LEU A 160 -11.35 -9.87 -4.47
CA LEU A 160 -12.60 -9.60 -5.19
C LEU A 160 -13.61 -10.71 -4.93
N ASP A 161 -14.89 -10.36 -4.89
CA ASP A 161 -15.94 -11.34 -5.15
C ASP A 161 -16.15 -11.41 -6.67
N LEU A 162 -16.02 -12.60 -7.24
CA LEU A 162 -16.37 -12.88 -8.64
C LEU A 162 -17.73 -13.57 -8.68
N ALA A 163 -18.59 -13.14 -9.60
CA ALA A 163 -19.90 -13.71 -9.80
C ALA A 163 -20.19 -14.04 -11.26
N VAL A 164 -20.85 -15.18 -11.48
CA VAL A 164 -21.40 -15.57 -12.78
C VAL A 164 -22.88 -15.87 -12.62
N VAL A 165 -23.69 -15.35 -13.55
CA VAL A 165 -25.12 -15.63 -13.61
C VAL A 165 -25.31 -16.95 -14.37
N VAL A 166 -26.00 -17.90 -13.73
CA VAL A 166 -26.31 -19.22 -14.29
C VAL A 166 -27.82 -19.35 -14.42
N GLY A 167 -28.32 -19.59 -15.64
CA GLY A 167 -29.74 -19.54 -15.95
C GLY A 167 -30.31 -18.13 -15.82
N GLU A 168 -31.58 -18.00 -15.44
CA GLU A 168 -32.26 -16.70 -15.44
C GLU A 168 -32.05 -15.86 -14.17
N LYS A 169 -31.75 -16.47 -13.02
CA LYS A 169 -31.77 -15.75 -11.72
C LYS A 169 -30.73 -16.17 -10.68
N ARG A 170 -29.87 -17.15 -10.95
CA ARG A 170 -28.92 -17.63 -9.93
C ARG A 170 -27.53 -17.06 -10.14
N MET A 171 -26.94 -16.50 -9.10
CA MET A 171 -25.56 -16.04 -9.11
C MET A 171 -24.69 -17.00 -8.31
N VAL A 172 -23.65 -17.52 -8.94
CA VAL A 172 -22.57 -18.24 -8.23
C VAL A 172 -21.51 -17.21 -7.89
N VAL A 173 -21.21 -17.02 -6.60
CA VAL A 173 -20.27 -16.00 -6.11
C VAL A 173 -19.11 -16.67 -5.36
N ARG A 174 -17.86 -16.33 -5.68
CA ARG A 174 -16.67 -16.82 -4.96
C ARG A 174 -15.59 -15.74 -4.84
N PRO A 175 -14.85 -15.71 -3.71
CA PRO A 175 -13.73 -14.80 -3.56
C PRO A 175 -12.52 -15.26 -4.36
N PHE A 176 -11.82 -14.33 -5.00
CA PHE A 176 -10.54 -14.57 -5.68
C PHE A 176 -9.58 -13.40 -5.42
N THR A 177 -8.31 -13.73 -5.18
CA THR A 177 -7.24 -12.73 -5.13
C THR A 177 -6.55 -12.71 -6.49
N PRO A 178 -6.60 -11.60 -7.24
CA PRO A 178 -5.86 -11.47 -8.49
C PRO A 178 -4.35 -11.67 -8.29
N VAL A 179 -3.71 -12.23 -9.31
CA VAL A 179 -2.24 -12.33 -9.39
C VAL A 179 -1.62 -11.20 -10.21
N ALA A 180 -2.48 -10.39 -10.86
CA ALA A 180 -2.12 -9.14 -11.51
C ALA A 180 -3.40 -8.29 -11.69
N PRO A 181 -3.33 -6.95 -11.62
CA PRO A 181 -2.20 -6.20 -11.08
C PRO A 181 -2.11 -6.44 -9.58
N ILE A 182 -0.89 -6.60 -9.08
CA ILE A 182 -0.57 -6.50 -7.66
C ILE A 182 0.05 -5.13 -7.41
N LEU A 183 1.01 -4.72 -8.25
CA LEU A 183 1.68 -3.43 -8.11
C LEU A 183 1.02 -2.34 -8.99
N PRO A 184 1.11 -1.06 -8.60
CA PRO A 184 0.52 0.05 -9.35
C PRO A 184 0.88 0.07 -10.84
N GLU A 185 2.15 -0.16 -11.18
CA GLU A 185 2.69 -0.14 -12.53
C GLU A 185 2.19 -1.28 -13.42
N GLU A 186 1.65 -2.34 -12.83
CA GLU A 186 1.04 -3.46 -13.56
C GLU A 186 -0.40 -3.17 -13.99
N ASP A 187 -1.05 -2.18 -13.37
CA ASP A 187 -2.47 -1.91 -13.57
C ASP A 187 -2.72 -1.22 -14.91
N ASN A 188 -2.91 -2.04 -15.93
CA ASN A 188 -3.21 -1.61 -17.30
C ASN A 188 -4.71 -1.66 -17.62
N GLY A 189 -5.60 -1.73 -16.63
CA GLY A 189 -7.04 -1.88 -16.83
C GLY A 189 -7.48 -3.32 -17.10
N THR A 190 -6.66 -4.31 -16.76
CA THR A 190 -7.02 -5.73 -16.71
C THR A 190 -6.83 -6.29 -15.31
N PHE A 191 -7.33 -7.49 -15.05
CA PHE A 191 -6.89 -8.30 -13.92
C PHE A 191 -6.80 -9.77 -14.30
N SER A 192 -5.85 -10.49 -13.69
CA SER A 192 -5.62 -11.91 -13.95
C SER A 192 -5.87 -12.75 -12.71
N LEU A 193 -6.59 -13.85 -12.87
CA LEU A 193 -6.81 -14.87 -11.86
C LEU A 193 -6.07 -16.14 -12.26
N VAL A 194 -5.39 -16.77 -11.30
CA VAL A 194 -4.87 -18.14 -11.45
C VAL A 194 -5.76 -19.07 -10.65
N VAL A 195 -6.43 -19.99 -11.36
CA VAL A 195 -7.50 -20.81 -10.79
C VAL A 195 -7.18 -22.29 -11.01
N LYS A 196 -7.19 -23.04 -9.92
CA LYS A 196 -7.22 -24.51 -9.97
C LYS A 196 -8.64 -24.96 -10.29
N ILE A 197 -8.79 -25.70 -11.38
CA ILE A 197 -10.06 -26.26 -11.84
C ILE A 197 -10.30 -27.58 -11.14
N TYR A 198 -11.42 -27.66 -10.43
CA TYR A 198 -11.87 -28.87 -9.76
C TYR A 198 -12.79 -29.62 -10.72
N PHE A 199 -12.22 -30.52 -11.50
CA PHE A 199 -12.97 -31.36 -12.42
C PHE A 199 -13.87 -32.36 -11.69
N PRO A 200 -15.03 -32.73 -12.27
CA PRO A 200 -15.84 -33.81 -11.74
C PRO A 200 -15.07 -35.14 -11.79
N THR A 201 -15.27 -35.95 -10.77
CA THR A 201 -14.81 -37.33 -10.66
C THR A 201 -16.00 -38.21 -10.31
N ASN A 202 -15.79 -39.53 -10.19
CA ASN A 202 -16.84 -40.44 -9.71
C ASN A 202 -17.31 -40.12 -8.28
N GLU A 203 -16.53 -39.38 -7.50
CA GLU A 203 -16.79 -39.06 -6.09
C GLU A 203 -17.25 -37.61 -5.87
N HIS A 204 -16.93 -36.70 -6.80
CA HIS A 204 -17.18 -35.27 -6.64
C HIS A 204 -17.75 -34.67 -7.92
N LEU A 205 -18.79 -33.84 -7.80
CA LEU A 205 -19.43 -33.15 -8.93
C LEU A 205 -18.56 -32.04 -9.57
N GLY A 206 -17.34 -31.83 -9.07
CA GLY A 206 -16.48 -30.74 -9.47
C GLY A 206 -16.82 -29.42 -8.79
N GLY A 207 -15.97 -28.41 -8.98
CA GLY A 207 -16.15 -27.08 -8.41
C GLY A 207 -17.00 -26.22 -9.34
N GLU A 208 -18.23 -25.92 -8.92
CA GLU A 208 -19.21 -25.17 -9.72
C GLU A 208 -18.63 -23.92 -10.40
N MET A 209 -18.10 -22.96 -9.62
CA MET A 209 -17.48 -21.74 -10.16
C MET A 209 -16.32 -22.06 -11.10
N THR A 210 -15.48 -23.04 -10.74
CA THR A 210 -14.31 -23.36 -11.55
C THR A 210 -14.65 -24.04 -12.87
N MET A 211 -15.71 -24.84 -12.90
CA MET A 211 -16.22 -25.47 -14.12
C MET A 211 -16.91 -24.45 -15.03
N ILE A 212 -17.59 -23.45 -14.45
CA ILE A 212 -18.11 -22.30 -15.19
C ILE A 212 -16.96 -21.53 -15.84
N LEU A 213 -15.92 -21.18 -15.08
CA LEU A 213 -14.75 -20.49 -15.64
C LEU A 213 -14.05 -21.32 -16.72
N GLU A 214 -13.92 -22.64 -16.53
CA GLU A 214 -13.32 -23.54 -17.52
C GLU A 214 -14.10 -23.59 -18.85
N SER A 215 -15.42 -23.36 -18.83
CA SER A 215 -16.23 -23.34 -20.05
C SER A 215 -16.25 -21.98 -20.75
N MET A 216 -15.83 -20.89 -20.08
CA MET A 216 -15.81 -19.55 -20.64
C MET A 216 -14.83 -19.41 -21.81
N LYS A 217 -15.22 -18.61 -22.80
CA LYS A 217 -14.44 -18.23 -23.98
C LYS A 217 -14.12 -16.73 -23.94
N PRO A 218 -13.04 -16.29 -24.62
CA PRO A 218 -12.80 -14.87 -24.81
C PRO A 218 -14.04 -14.17 -25.38
N GLY A 219 -14.45 -13.06 -24.77
CA GLY A 219 -15.70 -12.37 -25.06
C GLY A 219 -16.76 -12.53 -23.96
N ASP A 220 -16.75 -13.65 -23.23
CA ASP A 220 -17.68 -13.86 -22.12
C ASP A 220 -17.39 -12.91 -20.95
N ALA A 221 -18.39 -12.64 -20.12
CA ALA A 221 -18.29 -11.67 -19.03
C ALA A 221 -18.53 -12.32 -17.67
N VAL A 222 -17.82 -11.78 -16.67
CA VAL A 222 -18.06 -12.00 -15.25
C VAL A 222 -18.51 -10.70 -14.59
N LEU A 223 -19.18 -10.83 -13.46
CA LEU A 223 -19.39 -9.72 -12.53
C LEU A 223 -18.32 -9.77 -11.45
N TYR A 224 -17.87 -8.61 -11.00
CA TYR A 224 -16.96 -8.49 -9.87
C TYR A 224 -17.36 -7.33 -8.95
N ARG A 225 -16.97 -7.44 -7.68
CA ARG A 225 -17.06 -6.35 -6.69
C ARG A 225 -15.93 -6.48 -5.67
N GLY A 226 -15.66 -5.42 -4.94
CA GLY A 226 -14.60 -5.35 -3.94
C GLY A 226 -14.21 -3.90 -3.64
N PRO A 227 -13.18 -3.65 -2.82
CA PRO A 227 -12.31 -4.63 -2.17
C PRO A 227 -12.97 -5.30 -0.96
N ASN A 228 -12.75 -6.61 -0.79
CA ASN A 228 -13.23 -7.41 0.34
C ASN A 228 -12.08 -8.03 1.14
N GLY A 229 -12.37 -8.47 2.37
CA GLY A 229 -11.39 -9.07 3.29
C GLY A 229 -11.06 -8.18 4.49
N HIS A 230 -10.64 -8.79 5.60
CA HIS A 230 -10.41 -8.11 6.88
C HIS A 230 -8.94 -7.80 7.17
N VAL A 231 -8.03 -8.28 6.32
CA VAL A 231 -6.60 -8.06 6.43
C VAL A 231 -6.12 -7.28 5.22
N PHE A 232 -5.24 -6.30 5.41
CA PHE A 232 -4.50 -5.68 4.32
C PHE A 232 -3.15 -5.17 4.80
N TYR A 233 -2.21 -5.10 3.87
CA TYR A 233 -0.87 -4.56 4.06
C TYR A 233 -0.84 -3.12 3.56
N SER A 234 -0.31 -2.20 4.37
CA SER A 234 -0.24 -0.76 4.05
C SER A 234 1.19 -0.27 3.76
N GLY A 235 2.18 -1.16 3.71
CA GLY A 235 3.59 -0.82 3.52
C GLY A 235 4.41 -0.92 4.80
N GLN A 236 5.74 -1.02 4.66
CA GLN A 236 6.73 -0.92 5.75
C GLN A 236 6.43 -1.81 6.97
N GLY A 237 6.03 -3.06 6.72
CA GLY A 237 5.71 -4.03 7.78
C GLY A 237 4.37 -3.80 8.48
N ILE A 238 3.57 -2.80 8.08
CA ILE A 238 2.30 -2.46 8.72
C ILE A 238 1.15 -3.24 8.08
N PHE A 239 0.40 -3.96 8.91
CA PHE A 239 -0.83 -4.66 8.55
C PHE A 239 -2.00 -4.10 9.32
N CYS A 240 -3.15 -3.95 8.66
CA CYS A 240 -4.43 -3.89 9.35
C CYS A 240 -5.04 -5.29 9.38
N ALA A 241 -5.35 -5.82 10.56
CA ALA A 241 -6.02 -7.08 10.76
C ALA A 241 -7.21 -6.90 11.72
N MET A 242 -8.42 -7.20 11.25
CA MET A 242 -9.66 -7.05 12.03
C MET A 242 -9.87 -5.63 12.60
N GLY A 243 -9.36 -4.61 11.92
CA GLY A 243 -9.47 -3.21 12.35
C GLY A 243 -8.32 -2.73 13.24
N HIS A 244 -7.39 -3.62 13.62
CA HIS A 244 -6.20 -3.27 14.40
C HIS A 244 -4.99 -3.16 13.49
N PHE A 245 -4.17 -2.13 13.69
CA PHE A 245 -2.90 -2.00 12.98
C PHE A 245 -1.78 -2.66 13.77
N LEU A 246 -0.98 -3.47 13.08
CA LEU A 246 0.10 -4.27 13.62
C LEU A 246 1.36 -3.96 12.81
N HIS A 247 2.44 -3.57 13.48
CA HIS A 247 3.77 -3.52 12.85
C HIS A 247 4.42 -4.90 13.01
N CYS A 248 4.62 -5.58 11.89
CA CYS A 248 5.19 -6.92 11.81
C CYS A 248 6.58 -6.86 11.15
N ARG A 249 7.64 -7.09 11.93
CA ARG A 249 9.02 -7.24 11.41
C ARG A 249 9.29 -8.61 10.78
N LYS A 250 8.49 -9.62 11.12
CA LYS A 250 8.60 -10.99 10.59
C LYS A 250 7.22 -11.48 10.22
N ILE A 251 7.05 -11.90 8.96
CA ILE A 251 5.78 -12.32 8.41
C ILE A 251 5.94 -13.76 7.92
N ASN A 252 5.18 -14.68 8.51
CA ASN A 252 5.21 -16.09 8.16
C ASN A 252 3.96 -16.43 7.36
N PHE A 253 4.14 -16.95 6.14
CA PHE A 253 3.03 -17.42 5.31
C PHE A 253 2.87 -18.93 5.47
N VAL A 254 1.72 -19.37 5.99
CA VAL A 254 1.31 -20.78 5.98
C VAL A 254 0.24 -20.94 4.90
N VAL A 255 0.61 -21.52 3.76
CA VAL A 255 -0.25 -21.59 2.57
C VAL A 255 -0.44 -23.02 2.08
N GLY A 256 -1.63 -23.31 1.56
CA GLY A 256 -1.96 -24.57 0.92
C GLY A 256 -2.79 -24.34 -0.35
N GLY A 257 -2.38 -24.97 -1.46
CA GLY A 257 -3.10 -24.92 -2.73
C GLY A 257 -3.34 -23.49 -3.26
N THR A 258 -4.60 -23.14 -3.51
CA THR A 258 -5.01 -21.84 -4.07
C THR A 258 -4.81 -20.67 -3.09
N GLY A 259 -4.62 -20.95 -1.79
CA GLY A 259 -4.27 -19.98 -0.76
C GLY A 259 -2.89 -19.32 -0.93
N MET A 260 -2.13 -19.71 -1.96
CA MET A 260 -0.89 -19.05 -2.34
C MET A 260 -1.10 -17.67 -2.97
N THR A 261 -2.27 -17.40 -3.56
CA THR A 261 -2.53 -16.13 -4.26
C THR A 261 -2.56 -14.89 -3.36
N PRO A 262 -3.20 -14.88 -2.17
CA PRO A 262 -3.11 -13.75 -1.26
C PRO A 262 -1.69 -13.58 -0.69
N ALA A 263 -1.00 -14.69 -0.41
CA ALA A 263 0.39 -14.63 0.06
C ALA A 263 1.30 -13.99 -0.98
N LEU A 264 1.22 -14.43 -2.25
CA LEU A 264 1.96 -13.82 -3.35
C LEU A 264 1.70 -12.31 -3.45
N ALA A 265 0.44 -11.88 -3.38
CA ALA A 265 0.07 -10.47 -3.46
C ALA A 265 0.71 -9.63 -2.34
N VAL A 266 0.66 -10.13 -1.10
CA VAL A 266 1.27 -9.45 0.05
C VAL A 266 2.80 -9.51 -0.02
N SER A 267 3.41 -10.64 -0.37
CA SER A 267 4.87 -10.78 -0.49
C SER A 267 5.43 -9.81 -1.53
N LYS A 268 4.80 -9.71 -2.71
CA LYS A 268 5.23 -8.78 -3.75
C LYS A 268 5.08 -7.32 -3.34
N ALA A 269 4.01 -7.00 -2.61
CA ALA A 269 3.81 -5.67 -2.05
C ALA A 269 4.86 -5.28 -1.01
N ILE A 270 5.30 -6.22 -0.16
CA ILE A 270 6.37 -5.99 0.82
C ILE A 270 7.67 -5.64 0.11
N LEU A 271 8.07 -6.47 -0.88
CA LEU A 271 9.30 -6.24 -1.65
C LEU A 271 9.28 -4.87 -2.35
N PHE A 272 8.15 -4.50 -2.95
CA PHE A 272 7.99 -3.18 -3.57
C PHE A 272 8.10 -2.04 -2.54
N ALA A 273 7.52 -2.19 -1.36
CA ALA A 273 7.57 -1.15 -0.32
C ALA A 273 8.97 -0.99 0.29
N GLU A 274 9.80 -2.04 0.29
CA GLU A 274 11.20 -1.99 0.69
C GLU A 274 12.03 -1.22 -0.35
N GLU A 275 11.85 -1.50 -1.63
CA GLU A 275 12.57 -0.82 -2.72
C GLU A 275 12.29 0.70 -2.74
N VAL A 276 11.02 1.10 -2.64
CA VAL A 276 10.63 2.52 -2.62
C VAL A 276 11.10 3.23 -1.35
N GLY A 277 11.29 2.51 -0.24
CA GLY A 277 11.78 3.06 1.02
C GLY A 277 13.29 3.34 1.05
N HIS A 278 14.06 2.79 0.09
CA HIS A 278 15.51 2.96 0.02
C HIS A 278 15.98 4.13 -0.86
N ASP A 279 15.12 4.67 -1.73
CA ASP A 279 15.49 5.70 -2.72
C ASP A 279 15.45 7.15 -2.20
N GLU A 280 15.09 7.39 -0.92
CA GLU A 280 15.04 8.74 -0.32
C GLU A 280 16.07 8.97 0.82
N THR A 281 17.05 8.10 1.00
CA THR A 281 18.15 8.32 1.96
C THR A 281 19.51 8.31 1.27
N GLU A 282 19.77 9.32 0.43
CA GLU A 282 21.13 9.86 0.36
C GLU A 282 21.31 10.75 1.60
N GLU A 283 21.89 10.16 2.64
CA GLU A 283 22.45 10.87 3.79
C GLU A 283 23.54 11.81 3.26
N HIS A 284 23.21 13.09 3.09
CA HIS A 284 24.22 14.12 3.07
C HIS A 284 24.57 14.37 4.54
N ASP A 285 25.70 13.81 4.98
CA ASP A 285 26.25 13.99 6.31
C ASP A 285 27.24 15.17 6.28
N PRO A 286 26.87 16.38 6.73
CA PRO A 286 27.83 17.43 6.98
C PRO A 286 28.41 17.23 8.39
N GLU A 287 29.73 17.29 8.49
CA GLU A 287 30.51 17.43 9.72
C GLU A 287 30.88 16.13 10.48
N THR A 288 31.95 15.49 10.02
CA THR A 288 33.04 15.15 10.93
C THR A 288 34.38 15.59 10.35
N GLU A 289 34.70 16.87 10.51
CA GLU A 289 36.09 17.29 10.69
C GLU A 289 36.38 17.33 12.19
N THR A 290 37.27 16.46 12.67
CA THR A 290 38.34 16.85 13.58
C THR A 290 39.52 15.88 13.47
N GLU A 291 40.57 16.41 12.84
CA GLU A 291 41.99 16.32 13.23
C GLU A 291 42.69 14.96 13.35
N SER A 292 43.57 14.71 12.38
CA SER A 292 44.99 14.48 12.69
C SER A 292 45.88 14.82 11.49
N ASN A 293 46.43 16.04 11.45
CA ASN A 293 47.87 16.28 11.25
C ASN A 293 48.19 17.78 11.39
N LEU A 294 49.08 18.03 12.35
CA LEU A 294 49.62 19.33 12.78
C LEU A 294 50.45 20.06 11.69
N PRO A 295 50.72 21.36 11.88
CA PRO A 295 51.00 22.32 10.82
C PRO A 295 52.49 22.56 10.58
N HIS A 296 52.80 23.14 9.42
CA HIS A 296 53.91 24.08 9.28
C HIS A 296 53.44 25.27 8.44
N GLU A 297 53.27 26.41 9.12
CA GLU A 297 53.33 27.74 8.52
C GLU A 297 54.75 27.96 7.97
N ASP A 298 54.89 28.55 6.80
CA ASP A 298 55.52 29.87 6.70
C ASP A 298 55.40 30.47 5.30
N SER A 299 55.31 31.79 5.35
CA SER A 299 54.93 32.80 4.38
C SER A 299 56.05 33.22 3.40
N GLU A 300 55.59 33.66 2.23
CA GLU A 300 56.01 34.85 1.47
C GLU A 300 57.44 35.02 0.89
N GLU A 301 57.39 35.54 -0.35
CA GLU A 301 58.28 36.53 -0.98
C GLU A 301 59.48 36.12 -1.87
N SER A 302 59.29 36.42 -3.17
CA SER A 302 60.18 36.97 -4.20
C SER A 302 61.61 36.44 -4.43
N THR A 303 61.96 36.22 -5.70
CA THR A 303 63.09 36.89 -6.40
C THR A 303 63.03 36.63 -7.91
N LEU A 304 63.38 37.68 -8.66
CA LEU A 304 63.44 37.87 -10.11
C LEU A 304 64.61 37.15 -10.84
N GLN A 305 64.43 37.00 -12.17
CA GLN A 305 65.43 36.97 -13.28
C GLN A 305 66.34 35.72 -13.38
N SER A 306 66.65 35.12 -14.54
CA SER A 306 67.01 35.67 -15.86
C SER A 306 67.14 34.55 -16.93
N GLY A 307 66.98 34.93 -18.22
CA GLY A 307 67.67 34.42 -19.45
C GLY A 307 67.57 32.94 -19.84
N THR A 308 67.58 32.48 -21.10
CA THR A 308 67.78 33.05 -22.45
C THR A 308 67.55 31.88 -23.44
N GLU A 309 66.92 32.15 -24.60
CA GLU A 309 67.23 31.63 -25.97
C GLU A 309 67.27 30.09 -26.23
N SER A 310 66.93 29.49 -27.37
CA SER A 310 66.65 29.92 -28.75
C SER A 310 66.01 28.77 -29.55
N GLU A 311 65.25 29.17 -30.58
CA GLU A 311 65.08 28.60 -31.94
C GLU A 311 64.77 27.11 -32.21
N GLY A 312 63.76 26.91 -33.07
CA GLY A 312 63.58 25.67 -33.85
C GLY A 312 62.18 25.49 -34.45
N SER A 313 61.86 26.23 -35.52
CA SER A 313 60.78 25.92 -36.49
C SER A 313 61.45 25.43 -37.80
N PRO A 314 60.78 24.95 -38.89
CA PRO A 314 59.33 24.77 -39.13
C PRO A 314 58.94 23.55 -40.03
N ARG A 315 57.64 23.49 -40.43
CA ARG A 315 57.02 22.86 -41.63
C ARG A 315 56.83 21.32 -41.61
N GLY A 316 55.76 20.73 -42.14
CA GLY A 316 54.58 21.19 -42.92
C GLY A 316 53.42 20.19 -42.74
N SER A 317 52.16 20.60 -42.95
CA SER A 317 51.33 20.29 -44.13
C SER A 317 51.25 18.77 -44.44
N ASP A 318 50.11 18.12 -44.62
CA ASP A 318 48.84 18.57 -45.16
C ASP A 318 47.79 17.45 -45.00
N SER A 319 46.53 17.88 -44.97
CA SER A 319 45.34 17.26 -45.58
C SER A 319 45.02 15.75 -45.48
N ARG A 320 43.81 15.50 -44.92
CA ARG A 320 42.63 14.85 -45.57
C ARG A 320 42.77 13.37 -45.97
N GLU A 321 41.75 12.54 -46.08
CA GLU A 321 40.30 12.50 -45.86
C GLU A 321 39.95 11.00 -46.07
N LYS A 322 38.83 10.55 -45.50
CA LYS A 322 37.94 9.49 -46.04
C LYS A 322 38.54 8.10 -46.29
N VAL A 323 38.07 7.10 -45.54
CA VAL A 323 36.94 6.22 -45.91
C VAL A 323 36.21 5.82 -44.63
#